data_AF-A0A378WFP5-F1
#
_entry.id   AF-A0A378WFP5-F1
#
_cell.length_a   1.000
_cell.length_b   1.000
_cell.length_c   1.000
_cell.angle_alpha   90.00
_cell.angle_beta   90.00
_cell.angle_gamma   90.00
#
_symmetry.space_group_name_H-M   'P 1'
#
loop_
_entity.id
_entity.type
_entity.pdbx_description
1 polymer ?
#
loop_
_entity_poly.entity_id
_entity_poly.type
_entity_poly.pdbx_seq_one_letter_code
_entity_poly.pdbx_strand_id
1 'polypeptide(L)'
;MAIDMFMKVEGVNGESKDANHKDWTNIESFDWGAEQPGSMTSGGGGGAGKVNFNDLTVVAAIDKAAPTILKNCATGQHLSKVEISVCKAGGEQIEYSRTTLEDVLVTGVKFIGVQGDDALKMRYSFQAAKVKNQYWEQTDKGSKGAEVQMAFNIKENKSA
;
A
#
# COMPACT_ATOMS: atom_id res chain seq x y z
N MET A 1 0.63 -0.07 22.72
CA MET A 1 -0.47 -0.12 21.74
C MET A 1 0.13 -0.13 20.35
N ALA A 2 -0.46 -0.86 19.41
CA ALA A 2 0.02 -0.98 18.03
C ALA A 2 -0.77 -0.04 17.11
N ILE A 3 -0.18 0.32 15.98
CA ILE A 3 -0.88 1.01 14.89
C ILE A 3 -1.87 0.04 14.22
N ASP A 4 -2.94 0.59 13.65
CA ASP A 4 -3.86 -0.16 12.81
C ASP A 4 -3.58 0.13 11.33
N MET A 5 -3.65 -0.91 10.49
CA MET A 5 -3.37 -0.81 9.07
C MET A 5 -4.45 -1.53 8.26
N PHE A 6 -4.85 -0.92 7.16
CA PHE A 6 -5.92 -1.42 6.29
C PHE A 6 -5.51 -1.35 4.83
N MET A 7 -5.97 -2.32 4.04
CA MET A 7 -5.84 -2.32 2.59
C MET A 7 -7.22 -2.33 1.93
N LYS A 8 -7.44 -1.39 1.00
CA LYS A 8 -8.57 -1.42 0.07
C LYS A 8 -8.09 -1.84 -1.31
N VAL A 9 -8.79 -2.77 -1.93
CA VAL A 9 -8.63 -3.08 -3.34
C VAL A 9 -9.94 -2.76 -4.04
N GLU A 10 -9.93 -1.88 -5.03
CA GLU A 10 -11.18 -1.43 -5.66
C GLU A 10 -11.91 -2.60 -6.33
N GLY A 11 -13.21 -2.74 -6.03
CA GLY A 11 -14.03 -3.87 -6.48
C GLY A 11 -13.88 -5.16 -5.66
N VAL A 12 -13.11 -5.14 -4.56
CA VAL A 12 -12.92 -6.30 -3.68
C VAL A 12 -13.17 -5.92 -2.22
N ASN A 13 -14.03 -6.68 -1.54
CA ASN A 13 -14.35 -6.46 -0.13
C ASN A 13 -13.52 -7.39 0.75
N GLY A 14 -12.88 -6.84 1.79
CA GLY A 14 -12.31 -7.55 2.92
C GLY A 14 -13.26 -7.56 4.13
N GLU A 15 -12.78 -7.96 5.30
CA GLU A 15 -13.63 -8.25 6.47
C GLU A 15 -13.51 -7.26 7.64
N SER A 16 -12.82 -6.14 7.48
CA SER A 16 -12.71 -5.13 8.53
C SER A 16 -14.09 -4.60 8.95
N LYS A 17 -14.28 -4.51 10.27
CA LYS A 17 -15.45 -3.95 10.94
C LYS A 17 -15.21 -2.55 11.47
N ASP A 18 -14.02 -1.98 11.20
CA ASP A 18 -13.71 -0.62 11.59
C ASP A 18 -14.70 0.37 10.94
N ALA A 19 -15.08 1.41 11.66
CA ALA A 19 -16.08 2.37 11.21
C ALA A 19 -15.60 3.19 9.99
N ASN A 20 -14.30 3.48 9.92
CA ASN A 20 -13.67 4.27 8.86
C ASN A 20 -13.10 3.40 7.73
N HIS A 21 -12.87 2.11 7.98
CA HIS A 21 -12.32 1.14 7.03
C HIS A 21 -13.21 -0.10 6.86
N LYS A 22 -14.53 0.08 6.91
CA LYS A 22 -15.49 -1.01 6.77
C LYS A 22 -15.30 -1.75 5.44
N ASP A 23 -15.29 -3.08 5.50
CA ASP A 23 -15.07 -3.97 4.36
C ASP A 23 -13.69 -3.82 3.69
N TRP A 24 -12.70 -3.24 4.36
CA TRP A 24 -11.29 -3.29 3.96
C TRP A 24 -10.64 -4.58 4.51
N THR A 25 -9.46 -4.94 4.01
CA THR A 25 -8.66 -6.02 4.60
C THR A 25 -7.79 -5.45 5.72
N ASN A 26 -7.82 -6.06 6.91
CA ASN A 26 -6.86 -5.74 7.97
C ASN A 26 -5.48 -6.29 7.58
N ILE A 27 -4.42 -5.49 7.69
CA ILE A 27 -3.08 -5.92 7.28
C ILE A 27 -2.11 -5.94 8.46
N GLU A 28 -1.20 -6.91 8.44
CA GLU A 28 -0.18 -7.11 9.47
C GLU A 28 1.07 -6.28 9.17
N SER A 29 1.43 -6.16 7.89
CA SER A 29 2.57 -5.36 7.45
C SER A 29 2.46 -5.00 5.97
N PHE A 30 3.21 -3.98 5.57
CA PHE A 30 3.50 -3.72 4.18
C PHE A 30 4.91 -3.15 4.02
N ASP A 31 5.45 -3.30 2.82
CA ASP A 31 6.71 -2.67 2.39
C ASP A 31 6.50 -2.10 1.00
N TRP A 32 6.96 -0.86 0.80
CA TRP A 32 6.90 -0.16 -0.48
C TRP A 32 7.91 0.97 -0.50
N GLY A 33 8.48 1.23 -1.68
CA GLY A 33 9.49 2.27 -1.83
C GLY A 33 9.95 2.42 -3.27
N ALA A 34 10.95 3.28 -3.44
CA ALA A 34 11.56 3.54 -4.73
C ALA A 34 13.06 3.80 -4.56
N GLU A 35 13.82 3.41 -5.58
CA GLU A 35 15.28 3.54 -5.62
C GLU A 35 15.69 4.38 -6.83
N GLN A 36 16.57 5.35 -6.62
CA GLN A 36 17.17 6.15 -7.69
C GLN A 36 18.57 5.61 -7.98
N PRO A 37 18.84 5.00 -9.15
CA PRO A 37 20.15 4.42 -9.48
C PRO A 37 21.28 5.44 -9.71
N GLY A 38 21.13 6.71 -9.30
CA GLY A 38 22.13 7.76 -9.52
C GLY A 38 23.39 7.59 -8.67
N SER A 39 24.56 7.82 -9.28
CA SER A 39 25.84 7.92 -8.57
C SER A 39 26.25 9.39 -8.40
N MET A 40 26.53 9.78 -7.16
CA MET A 40 27.07 11.11 -6.83
C MET A 40 28.61 11.17 -6.86
N THR A 41 29.29 10.05 -7.13
CA THR A 41 30.76 9.93 -7.04
C THR A 41 31.50 10.26 -8.34
N SER A 42 30.80 10.38 -9.47
CA SER A 42 31.37 10.88 -10.72
C SER A 42 31.10 12.38 -10.86
N GLY A 43 32.14 13.20 -10.70
CA GLY A 43 32.07 14.64 -10.91
C GLY A 43 31.59 14.97 -12.34
N GLY A 44 30.58 15.85 -12.45
CA GLY A 44 30.14 16.42 -13.73
C GLY A 44 28.65 16.26 -14.08
N GLY A 45 27.86 15.52 -13.29
CA GLY A 45 26.42 15.36 -13.56
C GLY A 45 25.86 14.03 -13.09
N GLY A 46 25.94 13.75 -11.79
CA GLY A 46 25.39 12.54 -11.17
C GLY A 46 23.86 12.51 -11.26
N GLY A 47 23.32 11.97 -12.36
CA GLY A 47 21.86 12.00 -12.56
C GLY A 47 21.36 11.20 -13.76
N ALA A 48 22.08 10.17 -14.22
CA ALA A 48 21.62 9.30 -15.29
C ALA A 48 20.88 8.09 -14.70
N GLY A 49 19.63 8.27 -14.28
CA GLY A 49 18.81 7.19 -13.73
C GLY A 49 17.32 7.55 -13.66
N LYS A 50 16.46 6.65 -14.17
CA LYS A 50 15.02 6.73 -13.89
C LYS A 50 14.77 6.04 -12.55
N VAL A 51 13.94 6.65 -11.71
CA VAL A 51 13.52 6.04 -10.45
C VAL A 51 12.85 4.70 -10.72
N ASN A 52 13.19 3.69 -9.92
CA ASN A 52 12.53 2.39 -9.94
C ASN A 52 11.62 2.27 -8.72
N PHE A 53 10.33 2.05 -8.93
CA PHE A 53 9.38 1.81 -7.85
C PHE A 53 9.23 0.32 -7.64
N ASN A 54 9.38 -0.12 -6.39
CA ASN A 54 9.19 -1.51 -6.00
C ASN A 54 7.70 -1.84 -5.95
N ASP A 55 7.38 -3.13 -6.05
CA ASP A 55 6.04 -3.62 -5.75
C ASP A 55 5.66 -3.25 -4.31
N LEU A 56 4.43 -2.79 -4.11
CA LEU A 56 3.84 -2.76 -2.79
C LEU A 56 3.58 -4.21 -2.37
N THR A 57 4.27 -4.67 -1.33
CA THR A 57 4.07 -6.00 -0.76
C THR A 57 3.32 -5.89 0.56
N VAL A 58 2.21 -6.61 0.69
CA VAL A 58 1.32 -6.58 1.85
C VAL A 58 1.23 -7.98 2.45
N VAL A 59 1.29 -8.08 3.78
CA VAL A 59 0.96 -9.30 4.53
C VAL A 59 -0.31 -9.06 5.32
N ALA A 60 -1.25 -10.00 5.23
CA ALA A 60 -2.52 -9.96 5.94
C ALA A 60 -2.94 -11.38 6.36
N ALA A 61 -3.79 -11.50 7.37
CA ALA A 61 -4.56 -12.72 7.56
C ALA A 61 -5.49 -12.94 6.36
N ILE A 62 -5.78 -14.20 6.02
CA ILE A 62 -6.74 -14.50 4.95
C ILE A 62 -8.12 -13.95 5.33
N ASP A 63 -8.78 -13.32 4.38
CA ASP A 63 -10.17 -12.88 4.45
C ASP A 63 -10.87 -13.13 3.10
N LYS A 64 -12.15 -12.76 3.00
CA LYS A 64 -12.93 -12.93 1.77
C LYS A 64 -12.38 -12.19 0.53
N ALA A 65 -11.40 -11.28 0.68
CA ALA A 65 -10.77 -10.62 -0.47
C ALA A 65 -9.82 -11.56 -1.24
N ALA A 66 -9.23 -12.53 -0.54
CA ALA A 66 -8.15 -13.37 -1.07
C ALA A 66 -8.49 -14.10 -2.40
N PRO A 67 -9.66 -14.76 -2.55
CA PRO A 67 -9.99 -15.46 -3.81
C PRO A 67 -10.13 -14.50 -5.00
N THR A 68 -10.66 -13.29 -4.77
CA THR A 68 -10.85 -12.30 -5.83
C THR A 68 -9.51 -11.68 -6.23
N ILE A 69 -8.65 -11.35 -5.27
CA ILE A 69 -7.30 -10.85 -5.56
C ILE A 69 -6.48 -11.92 -6.30
N LEU A 70 -6.58 -13.19 -5.89
CA LEU A 70 -5.97 -14.32 -6.59
C LEU A 70 -6.48 -14.44 -8.03
N LYS A 71 -7.79 -14.29 -8.25
CA LYS A 71 -8.37 -14.29 -9.60
C LYS A 71 -7.80 -13.16 -10.45
N ASN A 72 -7.71 -11.93 -9.93
CA ASN A 72 -7.18 -10.78 -10.66
C ASN A 72 -5.70 -10.98 -11.04
N CYS A 73 -4.92 -11.61 -10.15
CA CYS A 73 -3.55 -12.03 -10.45
C CYS A 73 -3.52 -13.09 -11.57
N ALA A 74 -4.35 -14.13 -11.46
CA ALA A 74 -4.40 -15.23 -12.44
C ALA A 74 -4.84 -14.78 -13.84
N THR A 75 -5.70 -13.76 -13.94
CA THR A 75 -6.19 -13.24 -15.22
C THR A 75 -5.35 -12.08 -15.76
N GLY A 76 -4.44 -11.52 -14.96
CA GLY A 76 -3.74 -10.27 -15.28
C GLY A 76 -4.68 -9.06 -15.39
N GLN A 77 -5.85 -9.13 -14.74
CA GLN A 77 -6.82 -8.03 -14.79
C GLN A 77 -6.27 -6.83 -14.01
N HIS A 78 -6.25 -5.67 -14.68
CA HIS A 78 -5.89 -4.41 -14.04
C HIS A 78 -6.99 -3.96 -13.09
N LEU A 79 -6.57 -3.52 -11.91
CA LEU A 79 -7.37 -2.90 -10.88
C LEU A 79 -7.26 -1.38 -11.04
N SER A 80 -8.35 -0.65 -10.83
CA SER A 80 -8.31 0.80 -10.91
C SER A 80 -7.49 1.42 -9.78
N LYS A 81 -7.60 0.87 -8.56
CA LYS A 81 -6.97 1.44 -7.37
C LYS A 81 -6.70 0.42 -6.26
N VAL A 82 -5.57 0.60 -5.56
CA VAL A 82 -5.26 -0.04 -4.27
C VAL A 82 -4.83 1.03 -3.27
N GLU A 83 -5.33 0.98 -2.06
CA GLU A 83 -5.03 1.94 -0.99
C GLU A 83 -4.54 1.22 0.27
N ILE A 84 -3.50 1.76 0.89
CA ILE A 84 -3.06 1.41 2.25
C ILE A 84 -3.33 2.60 3.14
N SER A 85 -4.07 2.39 4.23
CA SER A 85 -4.33 3.37 5.27
C SER A 85 -3.64 2.94 6.56
N VAL A 86 -2.96 3.89 7.23
CA VAL A 86 -2.28 3.66 8.50
C VAL A 86 -2.81 4.65 9.54
N CYS A 87 -3.31 4.09 10.64
CA CYS A 87 -3.93 4.83 11.73
C CYS A 87 -3.06 4.81 12.99
N LYS A 88 -3.12 5.90 13.77
CA LYS A 88 -2.43 5.99 15.06
C LYS A 88 -2.98 4.96 16.05
N ALA A 89 -2.11 4.52 16.95
CA ALA A 89 -2.48 3.65 18.06
C ALA A 89 -3.29 4.41 19.13
N GLY A 90 -4.30 3.76 19.73
CA GLY A 90 -4.81 4.14 21.05
C GLY A 90 -6.00 5.10 21.14
N GLY A 91 -6.97 5.01 20.24
CA GLY A 91 -8.23 5.76 20.36
C GLY A 91 -8.99 5.81 19.04
N GLU A 92 -9.49 6.99 18.68
CA GLU A 92 -10.05 7.23 17.34
C GLU A 92 -9.02 6.84 16.27
N GLN A 93 -9.48 6.15 15.22
CA GLN A 93 -8.65 5.73 14.10
C GLN A 93 -8.27 6.92 13.22
N ILE A 94 -7.34 7.73 13.72
CA ILE A 94 -6.82 8.90 13.01
C ILE A 94 -5.77 8.42 12.03
N GLU A 95 -6.17 8.37 10.76
CA GLU A 95 -5.28 8.12 9.64
C GLU A 95 -4.22 9.23 9.54
N TYR A 96 -2.95 8.82 9.59
CA TYR A 96 -1.81 9.73 9.45
C TYR A 96 -0.98 9.45 8.20
N SER A 97 -1.18 8.30 7.54
CA SER A 97 -0.53 8.01 6.26
C SER A 97 -1.45 7.22 5.35
N ARG A 98 -1.43 7.59 4.06
CA ARG A 98 -2.10 6.85 2.99
C ARG A 98 -1.16 6.65 1.81
N THR A 99 -1.10 5.44 1.31
CA THR A 99 -0.45 5.11 0.04
C THR A 99 -1.50 4.67 -0.96
N THR A 100 -1.56 5.30 -2.13
CA THR A 100 -2.53 5.01 -3.19
C THR A 100 -1.79 4.64 -4.47
N LEU A 101 -2.18 3.51 -5.04
CA LEU A 101 -1.70 2.97 -6.31
C LEU A 101 -2.87 3.06 -7.30
N GLU A 102 -2.63 3.52 -8.52
CA GLU A 102 -3.64 3.60 -9.59
C GLU A 102 -3.16 2.90 -10.86
N ASP A 103 -4.10 2.30 -11.60
CA ASP A 103 -3.82 1.40 -12.74
C ASP A 103 -2.85 0.29 -12.31
N VAL A 104 -3.38 -0.61 -11.49
CA VAL A 104 -2.63 -1.55 -10.66
C VAL A 104 -2.72 -2.96 -11.22
N LEU A 105 -1.58 -3.64 -11.29
CA LEU A 105 -1.49 -5.07 -11.57
C LEU A 105 -1.19 -5.83 -10.28
N VAL A 106 -1.88 -6.96 -10.06
CA VAL A 106 -1.52 -7.89 -8.99
C VAL A 106 -0.40 -8.79 -9.50
N THR A 107 0.83 -8.52 -9.06
CA THR A 107 2.04 -9.21 -9.52
C THR A 107 2.30 -10.52 -8.77
N GLY A 108 1.67 -10.71 -7.61
CA GLY A 108 1.78 -11.96 -6.86
C GLY A 108 0.75 -12.13 -5.76
N VAL A 109 0.36 -13.38 -5.54
CA VAL A 109 -0.46 -13.81 -4.40
C VAL A 109 0.14 -15.10 -3.85
N LYS A 110 0.47 -15.13 -2.55
CA LYS A 110 1.03 -16.31 -1.89
C LYS A 110 0.28 -16.62 -0.61
N PHE A 111 -0.04 -17.90 -0.45
CA PHE A 111 -0.54 -18.46 0.80
C PHE A 111 0.65 -18.81 1.70
N ILE A 112 0.62 -18.36 2.94
CA ILE A 112 1.65 -18.60 3.95
C ILE A 112 0.96 -19.36 5.09
N GLY A 113 1.04 -20.69 5.04
CA GLY A 113 0.53 -21.57 6.08
C GLY A 113 1.68 -22.05 6.97
N VAL A 114 1.62 -21.71 8.25
CA VAL A 114 2.54 -22.19 9.28
C VAL A 114 1.73 -22.97 10.31
N GLN A 115 2.11 -24.23 10.56
CA GLN A 115 1.44 -25.03 11.58
C GLN A 115 1.71 -24.42 12.96
N GLY A 116 0.65 -23.99 13.65
CA GLY A 116 0.74 -23.33 14.96
C GLY A 116 0.46 -21.84 14.95
N ASP A 117 0.33 -21.20 13.78
CA ASP A 117 -0.20 -19.83 13.68
C ASP A 117 -1.72 -19.83 13.87
N ASP A 118 -2.24 -18.74 14.41
CA ASP A 118 -3.68 -18.57 14.67
C ASP A 118 -4.52 -18.36 13.40
N ALA A 119 -3.86 -18.03 12.28
CA ALA A 119 -4.51 -17.82 11.00
C ALA A 119 -3.59 -18.14 9.81
N LEU A 120 -4.20 -18.55 8.70
CA LEU A 120 -3.56 -18.58 7.39
C LEU A 120 -3.26 -17.15 6.94
N LYS A 121 -2.02 -16.90 6.53
CA LYS A 121 -1.59 -15.58 6.05
C LYS A 121 -1.51 -15.53 4.53
N MET A 122 -1.65 -14.33 4.01
CA MET A 122 -1.58 -14.00 2.61
C MET A 122 -0.49 -12.96 2.39
N ARG A 123 0.31 -13.14 1.33
CA ARG A 123 1.17 -12.09 0.80
C ARG A 123 0.67 -11.67 -0.56
N TYR A 124 0.37 -10.39 -0.72
CA TYR A 124 -0.04 -9.77 -1.96
C TYR A 124 1.05 -8.83 -2.46
N SER A 125 1.31 -8.79 -3.76
CA SER A 125 2.25 -7.87 -4.40
C SER A 125 1.52 -7.11 -5.51
N PHE A 126 1.72 -5.79 -5.54
CA PHE A 126 1.05 -4.88 -6.47
C PHE A 126 2.05 -3.93 -7.13
N GLN A 127 1.91 -3.74 -8.44
CA GLN A 127 2.64 -2.73 -9.20
C GLN A 127 1.65 -1.75 -9.84
N ALA A 128 2.02 -0.48 -9.98
CA ALA A 128 1.11 0.56 -10.46
C ALA A 128 1.71 1.45 -11.54
N ALA A 129 0.86 2.08 -12.34
CA ALA A 129 1.30 3.11 -13.30
C ALA A 129 1.43 4.49 -12.65
N LYS A 130 0.66 4.76 -11.59
CA LYS A 130 0.71 6.01 -10.81
C LYS A 130 0.65 5.73 -9.33
N VAL A 131 1.33 6.56 -8.56
CA VAL A 131 1.42 6.41 -7.12
C VAL A 131 1.28 7.74 -6.43
N LYS A 132 0.66 7.71 -5.25
CA LYS A 132 0.50 8.84 -4.35
C LYS A 132 0.81 8.38 -2.93
N ASN A 133 1.59 9.17 -2.20
CA ASN A 133 1.73 9.01 -0.76
C ASN A 133 1.34 10.32 -0.07
N GLN A 134 0.57 10.18 0.99
CA GLN A 134 0.06 11.28 1.79
C GLN A 134 0.43 11.03 3.25
N TYR A 135 0.82 12.10 3.92
CA TYR A 135 1.04 12.13 5.36
C TYR A 135 0.26 13.30 5.93
N TRP A 136 -0.40 13.08 7.06
CA TRP A 136 -1.07 14.14 7.80
C TRP A 136 -0.41 14.31 9.15
N GLU A 137 0.00 15.55 9.43
CA GLU A 137 0.50 15.91 10.74
C GLU A 137 -0.60 15.72 11.80
N GLN A 138 -0.18 15.45 13.03
CA GLN A 138 -1.10 15.45 14.15
C GLN A 138 -1.07 16.83 14.80
N THR A 139 -2.23 17.42 15.03
CA THR A 139 -2.32 18.68 15.78
C THR A 139 -2.03 18.43 17.25
N ASP A 140 -1.73 19.50 18.02
CA ASP A 140 -1.57 19.42 19.48
C ASP A 140 -2.82 18.86 20.21
N LYS A 141 -3.99 18.92 19.55
CA LYS A 141 -5.25 18.38 20.06
C LYS A 141 -5.48 16.92 19.67
N GLY A 142 -4.51 16.29 19.02
CA GLY A 142 -4.57 14.90 18.58
C GLY A 142 -5.29 14.69 17.25
N SER A 143 -5.89 15.71 16.63
CA SER A 143 -6.66 15.60 15.38
C SER A 143 -5.79 15.54 14.12
N LYS A 144 -6.39 15.16 12.99
CA LYS A 144 -5.76 15.22 11.66
C LYS A 144 -5.45 16.69 11.29
N GLY A 145 -4.19 16.97 10.97
CA GLY A 145 -3.66 18.30 10.67
C GLY A 145 -3.34 18.48 9.18
N ALA A 146 -2.32 19.29 8.89
CA ALA A 146 -1.91 19.62 7.52
C ALA A 146 -1.44 18.39 6.74
N GLU A 147 -1.71 18.38 5.43
CA GLU A 147 -1.30 17.32 4.52
C GLU A 147 0.04 17.66 3.84
N VAL A 148 0.94 16.68 3.83
CA VAL A 148 2.11 16.64 2.96
C VAL A 148 1.94 15.46 2.02
N GLN A 149 2.16 15.66 0.72
CA GLN A 149 1.94 14.62 -0.27
C GLN A 149 3.02 14.59 -1.36
N MET A 150 3.17 13.42 -1.96
CA MET A 150 3.86 13.22 -3.23
C MET A 150 2.92 12.50 -4.19
N ALA A 151 3.01 12.83 -5.48
CA ALA A 151 2.36 12.08 -6.55
C ALA A 151 3.33 11.90 -7.73
N PHE A 152 3.37 10.71 -8.32
CA PHE A 152 4.26 10.39 -9.44
C PHE A 152 3.55 9.47 -10.44
N ASN A 153 3.68 9.80 -11.72
CA ASN A 153 3.27 8.96 -12.82
C ASN A 153 4.49 8.16 -13.28
N ILE A 154 4.55 6.89 -12.88
CA ILE A 154 5.65 5.96 -13.17
C ILE A 154 5.73 5.72 -14.68
N LYS A 155 4.58 5.50 -15.32
CA LYS A 155 4.48 5.22 -16.76
C LYS A 155 5.00 6.36 -17.63
N GLU A 156 4.77 7.60 -17.21
CA GLU A 156 5.24 8.81 -17.91
C GLU A 156 6.55 9.38 -17.34
N ASN A 157 7.06 8.80 -16.25
CA ASN A 157 8.26 9.23 -15.54
C ASN A 157 8.26 10.74 -15.19
N LYS A 158 7.18 11.21 -14.55
CA LYS A 158 7.02 12.60 -14.14
C LYS A 158 6.20 12.74 -12.85
N SER A 159 6.36 13.86 -12.15
CA SER A 159 5.44 14.24 -11.06
C SER A 159 4.02 14.33 -11.58
N ALA A 160 3.07 13.80 -10.81
CA ALA A 160 1.64 13.80 -11.15
C ALA A 160 0.92 15.00 -10.52
#